data_AF-A0A3E1EN80-F1
#
_entry.id   AF-A0A3E1EN80-F1
#
_cell.length_a   1.000
_cell.length_b   1.000
_cell.length_c   1.000
_cell.angle_alpha   90.00
_cell.angle_beta   90.00
_cell.angle_gamma   90.00
#
_symmetry.space_group_name_H-M   'P 1'
#
loop_
_entity.id
_entity.type
_entity.pdbx_description
1 polymer ?
#
loop_
_entity_poly.entity_id
_entity_poly.type
_entity_poly.pdbx_seq_one_letter_code
_entity_poly.pdbx_strand_id
1 'polypeptide(L)'
;MSIEFGWWRKDPEAGKFQISAVVHGGNIEWTRHQGHHSSWLPYSPDDEDRERLVYEAEKRVPRRLISTKQFEEIKRLSENSGPGKITGRRVTGNGPSYYEPGPRNPAIDRPATEQR
;
A
#
# COMPACT_ATOMS: atom_id res chain seq x y z
N MET A 1 2.43 -6.60 6.40
CA MET A 1 1.06 -7.05 6.68
C MET A 1 0.13 -6.17 5.86
N SER A 2 -0.73 -6.76 5.02
CA SER A 2 -1.74 -6.06 4.22
C SER A 2 -3.09 -6.11 4.92
N ILE A 3 -3.89 -5.06 4.78
CA ILE A 3 -5.26 -5.02 5.28
C ILE A 3 -6.18 -4.87 4.07
N GLU A 4 -7.08 -5.84 3.89
CA GLU A 4 -7.97 -5.88 2.74
C GLU A 4 -9.39 -5.52 3.14
N PHE A 5 -9.99 -4.62 2.36
CA PHE A 5 -11.38 -4.22 2.47
C PHE A 5 -12.08 -4.51 1.16
N GLY A 6 -13.34 -4.95 1.22
CA GLY A 6 -14.12 -5.15 0.01
C GLY A 6 -15.61 -4.99 0.27
N TRP A 7 -16.29 -4.38 -0.69
CA TRP A 7 -17.72 -4.17 -0.67
C TRP A 7 -18.29 -4.20 -2.09
N TRP A 8 -19.60 -4.33 -2.18
CA TRP A 8 -20.30 -4.28 -3.45
C TRP A 8 -20.84 -2.88 -3.68
N ARG A 9 -20.52 -2.30 -4.85
CA ARG A 9 -21.12 -1.05 -5.34
C ARG A 9 -22.08 -1.39 -6.48
N LYS A 10 -23.17 -0.64 -6.58
CA LYS A 10 -24.08 -0.68 -7.72
C LYS A 10 -23.95 0.63 -8.46
N ASP A 11 -23.45 0.58 -9.67
CA ASP A 11 -23.38 1.72 -10.56
C ASP A 11 -24.56 1.67 -11.55
N PRO A 12 -25.21 2.82 -11.83
CA PRO A 12 -26.36 2.86 -12.72
C PRO A 12 -26.02 2.57 -14.19
N GLU A 13 -24.78 2.81 -14.63
CA GLU A 13 -24.34 2.56 -16.01
C GLU A 13 -23.62 1.21 -16.15
N ALA A 14 -22.71 0.91 -15.23
CA ALA A 14 -21.87 -0.29 -15.26
C ALA A 14 -22.49 -1.48 -14.52
N GLY A 15 -23.58 -1.31 -13.76
CA GLY A 15 -24.19 -2.38 -12.97
C GLY A 15 -23.44 -2.68 -11.65
N LYS A 16 -23.66 -3.87 -11.09
CA LYS A 16 -23.08 -4.27 -9.80
C LYS A 16 -21.64 -4.74 -9.97
N PHE A 17 -20.71 -4.15 -9.24
CA PHE A 17 -19.32 -4.62 -9.17
C PHE A 17 -18.81 -4.65 -7.72
N GLN A 18 -17.80 -5.48 -7.48
CA GLN A 18 -17.11 -5.57 -6.21
C GLN A 18 -15.88 -4.66 -6.26
N ILE A 19 -15.70 -3.86 -5.22
CA ILE A 19 -14.51 -3.04 -5.01
C ILE A 19 -13.66 -3.75 -3.95
N SER A 20 -12.35 -3.76 -4.16
CA SER A 20 -11.36 -4.18 -3.17
C SER A 20 -10.31 -3.08 -2.98
N ALA A 21 -10.12 -2.69 -1.73
CA ALA A 21 -9.09 -1.76 -1.31
C ALA A 21 -8.08 -2.50 -0.43
N VAL A 22 -6.85 -2.62 -0.92
CA VAL A 22 -5.75 -3.29 -0.23
C VAL A 22 -4.80 -2.23 0.31
N VAL A 23 -4.65 -2.16 1.63
CA VAL A 23 -3.78 -1.20 2.31
C VAL A 23 -2.48 -1.89 2.67
N HIS A 24 -1.36 -1.39 2.14
CA HIS A 24 -0.03 -1.93 2.40
C HIS A 24 1.04 -0.85 2.26
N GLY A 25 2.02 -0.84 3.18
CA GLY A 25 3.25 -0.04 3.03
C GLY A 25 3.07 1.46 2.82
N GLY A 26 1.98 2.06 3.34
CA GLY A 26 1.66 3.47 3.13
C GLY A 26 0.97 3.79 1.80
N ASN A 27 0.41 2.79 1.11
CA ASN A 27 -0.37 2.96 -0.11
C ASN A 27 -1.70 2.20 -0.02
N ILE A 28 -2.67 2.61 -0.84
CA ILE A 28 -3.93 1.89 -1.05
C ILE A 28 -4.01 1.48 -2.52
N GLU A 29 -4.09 0.18 -2.77
CA GLU A 29 -4.38 -0.38 -4.08
C GLU A 29 -5.88 -0.61 -4.21
N TRP A 30 -6.46 -0.01 -5.26
CA TRP A 30 -7.88 -0.08 -5.55
C TRP A 30 -8.10 -0.92 -6.79
N THR A 31 -8.91 -1.97 -6.63
CA THR A 31 -9.27 -2.85 -7.73
C THR A 31 -10.77 -3.07 -7.74
N ARG A 32 -11.33 -3.34 -8.93
CA ARG A 32 -12.73 -3.72 -9.10
C ARG A 32 -12.85 -5.03 -9.83
N HIS A 33 -13.91 -5.76 -9.55
CA HIS A 33 -14.22 -7.04 -10.16
C HIS A 33 -15.71 -7.12 -10.49
N GLN A 34 -16.04 -7.50 -11.72
CA GLN A 34 -17.41 -7.56 -12.21
C GLN A 34 -17.70 -8.94 -12.81
N GLY A 35 -18.52 -9.74 -12.12
CA GLY A 35 -18.87 -11.09 -12.55
C GLY A 35 -17.83 -12.14 -12.15
N HIS A 36 -18.19 -13.42 -12.16
CA HIS A 36 -17.35 -14.51 -11.59
C HIS A 36 -16.06 -14.81 -12.39
N HIS A 37 -16.04 -14.51 -13.69
CA HIS A 37 -14.97 -14.89 -14.61
C HIS A 37 -14.13 -13.71 -15.12
N SER A 38 -14.27 -12.55 -14.47
CA SER A 38 -13.52 -11.35 -14.86
C SER A 38 -12.23 -11.25 -14.06
N SER A 39 -11.26 -10.52 -14.58
CA SER A 39 -10.07 -10.19 -13.79
C SER A 39 -10.34 -9.00 -12.88
N TRP A 40 -9.58 -8.89 -11.79
CA TRP A 40 -9.52 -7.66 -11.00
C TRP A 40 -8.85 -6.58 -11.85
N LEU A 41 -9.55 -5.48 -12.07
CA LEU A 41 -9.05 -4.35 -12.86
C LEU A 41 -8.70 -3.19 -11.93
N PRO A 42 -7.64 -2.41 -12.23
CA PRO A 42 -7.36 -1.17 -11.51
C PRO A 42 -8.59 -0.25 -11.50
N TYR A 43 -8.88 0.32 -10.34
CA TYR A 43 -10.04 1.19 -10.12
C TYR A 43 -9.61 2.51 -9.51
N SER A 44 -10.18 3.62 -9.97
CA SER A 44 -9.99 4.93 -9.34
C SER A 44 -11.17 5.16 -8.38
N PRO A 45 -10.94 5.28 -7.06
CA PRO A 45 -12.02 5.47 -6.11
C PRO A 45 -12.61 6.88 -6.17
N ASP A 46 -13.94 6.96 -6.09
CA ASP A 46 -14.68 8.20 -5.87
C ASP A 46 -14.67 8.58 -4.37
N ASP A 47 -15.16 9.78 -4.04
CA ASP A 47 -15.27 10.24 -2.64
C ASP A 47 -16.10 9.28 -1.77
N GLU A 48 -17.22 8.76 -2.28
CA GLU A 48 -18.04 7.77 -1.57
C GLU A 48 -17.26 6.49 -1.23
N ASP A 49 -16.39 6.02 -2.14
CA ASP A 49 -15.58 4.83 -1.91
C ASP A 49 -14.50 5.07 -0.85
N ARG A 50 -13.95 6.29 -0.81
CA ARG A 50 -12.99 6.72 0.22
C ARG A 50 -13.65 6.77 1.60
N GLU A 51 -14.83 7.39 1.70
CA GLU A 51 -15.61 7.42 2.93
C GLU A 51 -16.00 6.01 3.38
N ARG A 52 -16.35 5.14 2.44
CA ARG A 52 -16.67 3.74 2.73
C ARG A 52 -15.49 2.99 3.30
N LEU A 53 -14.28 3.18 2.76
CA LEU A 53 -13.07 2.58 3.30
C LEU A 53 -12.84 3.01 4.75
N VAL A 54 -12.97 4.30 5.06
CA VAL A 54 -12.80 4.83 6.41
C VAL A 54 -13.83 4.21 7.36
N TYR A 55 -15.09 4.12 6.95
CA TYR A 55 -16.16 3.51 7.74
C TYR A 55 -15.91 2.01 8.03
N GLU A 56 -15.48 1.24 7.04
CA GLU A 56 -15.16 -0.18 7.23
C GLU A 56 -13.91 -0.36 8.11
N ALA A 57 -12.93 0.54 8.01
CA ALA A 57 -11.74 0.55 8.87
C ALA A 57 -12.12 0.89 10.32
N GLU A 58 -12.97 1.89 10.55
CA GLU A 58 -13.42 2.29 11.89
C GLU A 58 -14.06 1.12 12.64
N LYS A 59 -14.91 0.34 11.96
CA LYS A 59 -15.55 -0.86 12.54
C LYS A 59 -14.55 -1.93 12.98
N ARG A 60 -13.35 -1.96 12.40
CA ARG A 60 -12.31 -2.95 12.71
C ARG A 60 -11.48 -2.59 13.95
N VAL A 61 -11.46 -1.31 14.34
CA VAL A 61 -10.76 -0.83 15.54
C VAL A 61 -11.29 -1.47 16.84
N PRO A 62 -12.60 -1.41 17.18
CA PRO A 62 -13.09 -2.02 18.42
C PRO A 62 -12.95 -3.55 18.42
N ARG A 63 -12.88 -4.16 17.23
CA ARG A 63 -12.65 -5.60 17.04
C ARG A 63 -11.18 -5.99 17.10
N ARG A 64 -10.26 -5.02 17.26
CA ARG A 64 -8.80 -5.22 17.27
C ARG A 64 -8.26 -5.91 16.02
N LEU A 65 -8.98 -5.82 14.90
CA LEU A 65 -8.52 -6.32 13.60
C LEU A 65 -7.49 -5.36 12.98
N ILE A 66 -7.53 -4.09 13.40
CA ILE A 66 -6.53 -3.07 13.08
C ILE A 66 -6.23 -2.24 14.32
N SER A 67 -5.02 -1.68 14.39
CA SER A 67 -4.62 -0.70 15.40
C SER A 67 -5.22 0.67 15.10
N THR A 68 -5.42 1.50 16.13
CA THR A 68 -5.76 2.92 15.99
C THR A 68 -4.79 3.66 15.08
N LYS A 69 -3.48 3.36 15.14
CA LYS A 69 -2.49 3.97 14.24
C LYS A 69 -2.69 3.58 12.78
N GLN A 70 -3.09 2.33 12.52
CA GLN A 70 -3.38 1.86 11.18
C GLN A 70 -4.67 2.51 10.65
N PHE A 71 -5.67 2.71 11.51
CA PHE A 71 -6.89 3.43 11.15
C PHE A 71 -6.61 4.89 10.76
N GLU A 72 -5.83 5.61 11.57
CA GLU A 72 -5.44 7.00 11.26
C GLU A 72 -4.65 7.09 9.95
N GLU A 73 -3.79 6.11 9.68
CA GLU A 73 -3.05 6.03 8.41
C GLU A 73 -4.01 5.80 7.24
N ILE A 74 -4.96 4.87 7.35
CA ILE A 74 -5.99 4.64 6.32
C ILE A 74 -6.79 5.91 6.05
N LYS A 75 -7.21 6.62 7.11
CA LYS A 75 -7.93 7.90 6.98
C LYS A 75 -7.11 8.91 6.18
N ARG A 76 -5.86 9.14 6.58
CA ARG A 76 -4.96 10.07 5.87
C ARG A 76 -4.70 9.68 4.42
N LEU A 77 -4.53 8.38 4.14
CA LEU A 77 -4.31 7.87 2.78
C LEU A 77 -5.57 8.02 1.93
N SER A 78 -6.76 7.86 2.53
CA SER A 78 -8.04 8.02 1.84
C SER A 78 -8.30 9.45 1.34
N GLU A 79 -7.75 10.45 2.03
CA GLU A 79 -7.89 11.88 1.68
C GLU A 79 -6.95 12.31 0.54
N ASN A 80 -5.94 11.51 0.18
CA ASN A 80 -5.01 11.85 -0.88
C ASN A 80 -5.56 11.44 -2.25
N SER A 81 -5.87 12.42 -3.09
CA SER A 81 -6.37 12.22 -4.45
C SER A 81 -5.25 11.91 -5.43
N GLY A 82 -5.18 10.68 -5.95
CA GLY A 82 -4.28 10.30 -7.05
C GLY A 82 -4.31 8.80 -7.39
N PRO A 83 -4.14 8.42 -8.68
CA PRO A 83 -4.01 7.03 -9.09
C PRO A 83 -2.61 6.50 -8.73
N GLY A 84 -2.50 5.91 -7.54
CA GLY A 84 -1.35 5.11 -7.16
C GLY A 84 -0.10 5.90 -6.75
N LYS A 85 0.54 5.36 -5.71
CA LYS A 85 1.85 5.75 -5.16
C LYS A 85 1.86 7.06 -4.37
N ILE A 86 1.36 6.97 -3.14
CA ILE A 86 2.03 7.69 -2.06
C ILE A 86 3.29 6.87 -1.72
N THR A 87 4.38 7.08 -2.45
CA THR A 87 5.72 6.63 -2.02
C THR A 87 6.18 7.51 -0.86
N GLY A 88 5.43 7.46 0.24
CA GLY A 88 5.72 8.14 1.49
C GLY A 88 6.03 7.10 2.55
N ARG A 89 7.11 6.36 2.33
CA ARG A 89 7.71 5.42 3.27
C ARG A 89 7.71 6.02 4.69
N ARG A 90 6.77 5.60 5.55
CA ARG A 90 7.00 5.56 6.99
C ARG A 90 7.28 4.12 7.36
N VAL A 91 8.58 3.79 7.30
CA VAL A 91 9.15 2.60 7.94
C VAL A 91 8.74 2.64 9.40
N THR A 92 7.78 1.82 9.78
CA THR A 92 7.66 1.35 11.15
C THR A 92 8.38 0.01 11.21
N GLY A 93 9.65 0.05 11.64
CA GLY A 93 10.50 -1.12 11.90
C GLY A 93 11.12 -1.76 10.64
N ASN A 94 12.45 -1.82 10.58
CA ASN A 94 13.30 -2.28 9.47
C ASN A 94 13.22 -1.45 8.18
N GLY A 95 14.05 -0.41 8.13
CA GLY A 95 14.33 0.27 6.88
C GLY A 95 15.16 -0.60 5.92
N PRO A 96 15.11 -0.28 4.63
CA PRO A 96 16.23 -0.24 3.72
C PRO A 96 17.62 -0.31 4.34
N SER A 97 18.26 -1.44 4.61
CA SER A 97 19.71 -1.40 4.77
C SER A 97 20.29 -1.12 3.39
N TYR A 98 20.42 0.16 3.03
CA TYR A 98 21.37 0.52 2.01
C TYR A 98 22.73 0.15 2.59
N TYR A 99 23.28 -0.97 2.12
CA TYR A 99 24.70 -1.22 2.28
C TYR A 99 25.38 -0.13 1.46
N GLU A 100 25.80 0.95 2.12
CA GLU A 100 26.83 1.82 1.57
C GLU A 100 28.13 1.02 1.67
N PRO A 101 28.71 0.53 0.56
CA PRO A 101 30.08 0.06 0.63
C PRO A 101 30.91 1.27 1.05
N GLY A 102 31.44 1.23 2.28
CA GLY A 102 32.42 2.21 2.73
C GLY A 102 33.56 2.33 1.72
N PRO A 103 34.34 3.42 1.77
CA PRO A 103 35.38 3.68 0.78
C PRO A 103 36.25 2.42 0.61
N ARG A 104 36.37 1.94 -0.64
CA ARG A 104 37.24 0.80 -0.98
C ARG A 104 38.61 1.09 -0.38
N ASN A 105 39.05 0.23 0.54
CA ASN A 105 40.39 0.28 1.06
C ASN A 105 41.37 -0.08 -0.08
N PRO A 106 42.19 0.85 -0.59
CA PRO A 106 43.08 0.59 -1.73
C PRO A 106 44.21 -0.41 -1.40
N ALA A 107 44.29 -0.89 -0.14
CA ALA A 107 45.26 -1.89 0.28
C ALA A 107 44.91 -3.33 -0.12
N ILE A 108 43.68 -3.62 -0.55
CA ILE A 108 43.22 -5.00 -0.81
C ILE A 108 43.34 -5.40 -2.30
N ASP A 109 43.52 -4.43 -3.21
CA ASP A 109 43.58 -4.65 -4.66
C ASP A 109 44.98 -4.39 -5.25
N ARG A 110 46.05 -4.73 -4.49
CA ARG A 110 47.40 -4.74 -5.06
C ARG A 110 47.64 -6.07 -5.78
N PRO A 111 47.94 -6.08 -7.09
CA PRO A 111 48.44 -7.28 -7.74
C PRO A 111 49.77 -7.70 -7.08
N ALA A 112 50.00 -9.01 -6.97
CA ALA A 112 51.12 -9.62 -6.26
C ALA A 112 52.54 -9.28 -6.81
N THR A 113 52.64 -8.35 -7.75
CA THR A 113 53.88 -7.99 -8.45
C THR A 113 54.65 -6.83 -7.82
N GLU A 114 54.12 -6.21 -6.76
CA GLU A 114 54.72 -4.99 -6.18
C GLU A 114 54.94 -5.09 -4.66
N GLN A 115 55.45 -6.24 -4.21
CA GLN A 115 56.14 -6.37 -2.92
C GLN A 115 57.61 -6.72 -3.17
N ARG A 116 58.43 -5.69 -3.36
CA ARG A 116 59.89 -5.71 -3.22
C ARG A 116 60.34 -4.48 -2.48
#